data_AF-A0A2V9BA64-F1
#
_entry.id   AF-A0A2V9BA64-F1
#
_cell.length_a   1.000
_cell.length_b   1.000
_cell.length_c   1.000
_cell.angle_alpha   90.00
_cell.angle_beta   90.00
_cell.angle_gamma   90.00
#
_symmetry.space_group_name_H-M   'P 1'
#
loop_
_entity.id
_entity.type
_entity.pdbx_description
1 polymer ?
#
loop_
_entity_poly.entity_id
_entity_poly.type
_entity_poly.pdbx_seq_one_letter_code
_entity_poly.pdbx_strand_id
1 'polypeptide(L)'
;MSKLFLFIFLAAAPLPARAQTSTPAEVMKLLDYDKSKPLDIQEGKTYDRDGGVKVIELTYASPVQGRVPAFLVVPPGKGPFAGIVFGHWGGGVK
;
A
#
# COMPACT_ATOMS: atom_id res chain seq x y z
N MET A 1 60.65 -11.72 25.77
CA MET A 1 60.55 -10.73 24.69
C MET A 1 59.90 -11.42 23.49
N SER A 2 58.59 -11.31 23.34
CA SER A 2 57.87 -10.37 22.46
C SER A 2 58.15 -10.56 20.97
N LYS A 3 57.05 -10.63 20.20
CA LYS A 3 56.90 -10.69 18.72
C LYS A 3 56.48 -12.05 18.15
N LEU A 4 55.26 -12.51 18.47
CA LEU A 4 54.55 -13.45 17.58
C LEU A 4 53.01 -13.30 17.62
N PHE A 5 52.51 -12.10 17.90
CA PHE A 5 51.08 -11.80 17.78
C PHE A 5 50.90 -10.64 16.81
N LEU A 6 51.07 -10.92 15.52
CA LEU A 6 50.56 -10.07 14.46
C LEU A 6 50.40 -10.97 13.22
N PHE A 7 49.34 -10.75 12.45
CA PHE A 7 48.96 -11.48 11.22
C PHE A 7 47.93 -12.62 11.34
N ILE A 8 46.79 -12.37 12.00
CA ILE A 8 45.51 -12.93 11.52
C ILE A 8 44.45 -11.83 11.62
N PHE A 9 44.50 -10.85 10.72
CA PHE A 9 43.44 -9.84 10.60
C PHE A 9 43.42 -9.21 9.20
N LEU A 10 43.49 -10.00 8.13
CA LEU A 10 43.21 -9.44 6.79
C LEU A 10 42.92 -10.50 5.72
N ALA A 11 41.72 -11.07 5.76
CA ALA A 11 41.11 -11.69 4.59
C ALA A 11 39.58 -11.59 4.64
N ALA A 12 39.06 -10.42 5.02
CA ALA A 12 37.67 -10.10 4.71
C ALA A 12 37.65 -9.57 3.26
N ALA A 13 37.56 -10.47 2.29
CA ALA A 13 37.22 -10.07 0.93
C ALA A 13 35.85 -9.37 0.98
N PRO A 14 35.70 -8.16 0.43
CA PRO A 14 34.39 -7.53 0.36
C PRO A 14 33.53 -8.39 -0.57
N LEU A 15 32.60 -9.15 0.00
CA LEU A 15 31.52 -9.72 -0.77
C LEU A 15 30.84 -8.55 -1.48
N PRO A 16 30.77 -8.52 -2.83
CA PRO A 16 30.07 -7.47 -3.51
C PRO A 16 28.63 -7.49 -3.02
N ALA A 17 28.23 -6.45 -2.27
CA ALA A 17 26.86 -6.23 -1.89
C ALA A 17 26.08 -5.98 -3.18
N ARG A 18 25.41 -7.02 -3.68
CA ARG A 18 24.44 -6.85 -4.76
C ARG A 18 23.21 -6.20 -4.17
N ALA A 19 22.76 -5.12 -4.78
CA ALA A 19 21.40 -4.63 -4.56
C ALA A 19 20.46 -5.81 -4.86
N GLN A 20 19.65 -6.22 -3.88
CA GLN A 20 18.68 -7.29 -4.07
C GLN A 20 17.55 -6.73 -4.92
N THR A 21 17.67 -6.88 -6.24
CA THR A 21 16.60 -6.55 -7.15
C THR A 21 15.56 -7.66 -7.04
N SER A 22 14.39 -7.33 -6.50
CA SER A 22 13.26 -8.25 -6.50
C SER A 22 12.92 -8.63 -7.95
N THR A 23 12.80 -9.91 -8.21
CA THR A 23 12.25 -10.43 -9.45
C THR A 23 10.79 -10.01 -9.58
N PRO A 24 10.24 -9.93 -10.81
CA PRO A 24 8.81 -9.66 -10.99
C PRO A 24 7.91 -10.62 -10.19
N ALA A 25 8.27 -11.90 -10.09
CA ALA A 25 7.51 -12.88 -9.32
C ALA A 25 7.49 -12.58 -7.81
N GLU A 26 8.61 -12.12 -7.25
CA GLU A 26 8.69 -11.72 -5.83
C GLU A 26 7.86 -10.46 -5.54
N VAL A 27 7.81 -9.50 -6.47
CA VAL A 27 6.95 -8.32 -6.34
C VAL A 27 5.48 -8.72 -6.42
N MET A 28 5.11 -9.59 -7.36
CA MET A 28 3.73 -10.07 -7.51
C MET A 28 3.22 -10.79 -6.26
N LYS A 29 4.10 -11.49 -5.54
CA LYS A 29 3.76 -12.16 -4.29
C LYS A 29 3.30 -11.18 -3.20
N LEU A 30 3.74 -9.92 -3.22
CA LEU A 30 3.28 -8.89 -2.28
C LEU A 30 1.81 -8.49 -2.50
N LEU A 31 1.26 -8.80 -3.68
CA LEU A 31 -0.10 -8.48 -4.09
C LEU A 31 -1.03 -9.72 -4.12
N ASP A 32 -0.56 -10.86 -3.61
CA ASP A 32 -1.30 -12.13 -3.60
C ASP A 32 -2.30 -12.19 -2.43
N TYR A 33 -3.21 -11.20 -2.40
CA TYR A 33 -4.31 -11.15 -1.43
C TYR A 33 -5.31 -12.30 -1.67
N ASP A 34 -5.98 -12.76 -0.60
CA ASP A 34 -7.05 -13.76 -0.69
C ASP A 34 -8.24 -13.22 -1.50
N LYS A 35 -8.33 -13.63 -2.77
CA LYS A 35 -9.36 -13.21 -3.72
C LYS A 35 -10.77 -13.67 -3.35
N SER A 36 -10.92 -14.58 -2.38
CA SER A 36 -12.22 -15.01 -1.87
C SER A 36 -12.81 -14.03 -0.85
N LYS A 37 -11.99 -13.12 -0.31
CA LYS A 37 -12.43 -12.10 0.65
C LYS A 37 -13.02 -10.90 -0.11
N PRO A 38 -14.29 -10.55 0.13
CA PRO A 38 -14.86 -9.33 -0.45
C PRO A 38 -14.25 -8.09 0.20
N LEU A 39 -14.30 -6.97 -0.52
CA LEU A 39 -13.91 -5.66 0.01
C LEU A 39 -14.82 -5.21 1.18
N ASP A 40 -16.05 -5.74 1.24
CA ASP A 40 -17.04 -5.48 2.28
C ASP A 40 -17.24 -3.98 2.54
N ILE A 41 -17.66 -3.24 1.51
CA ILE A 41 -17.86 -1.78 1.59
C ILE A 41 -19.03 -1.46 2.51
N GLN A 42 -18.85 -0.47 3.38
CA GLN A 42 -19.92 0.13 4.17
C GLN A 42 -19.91 1.63 3.94
N GLU A 43 -21.00 2.15 3.41
CA GLU A 43 -21.20 3.59 3.17
C GLU A 43 -21.66 4.29 4.45
N GLY A 44 -21.16 5.49 4.66
CA GLY A 44 -21.49 6.39 5.75
C GLY A 44 -22.29 7.59 5.25
N LYS A 45 -21.85 8.78 5.66
CA LYS A 45 -22.53 10.03 5.26
C LYS A 45 -22.28 10.34 3.79
N THR A 46 -23.31 10.89 3.15
CA THR A 46 -23.21 11.49 1.84
C THR A 46 -23.30 13.00 1.96
N TYR A 47 -22.44 13.71 1.25
CA TYR A 47 -22.42 15.16 1.17
C TYR A 47 -22.62 15.59 -0.27
N ASP A 48 -23.54 16.54 -0.48
CA ASP A 48 -23.58 17.27 -1.74
C ASP A 48 -22.49 18.37 -1.75
N ARG A 49 -21.92 18.60 -2.93
CA ARG A 49 -20.91 19.61 -3.24
C ARG A 49 -21.32 20.36 -4.50
N ASP A 50 -20.65 21.49 -4.73
CA ASP A 50 -20.91 22.36 -5.88
C ASP A 50 -20.89 21.58 -7.20
N GLY A 51 -21.77 21.99 -8.11
CA GLY A 51 -21.92 21.31 -9.41
C GLY A 51 -22.64 19.95 -9.33
N GLY A 52 -23.32 19.63 -8.22
CA GLY A 52 -24.08 18.38 -8.09
C GLY A 52 -23.22 17.14 -7.84
N VAL A 53 -21.98 17.35 -7.40
CA VAL A 53 -21.06 16.27 -7.01
C VAL A 53 -21.49 15.69 -5.67
N LYS A 54 -21.45 14.36 -5.53
CA LYS A 54 -21.68 13.67 -4.26
C LYS A 54 -20.36 13.14 -3.72
N VAL A 55 -20.12 13.35 -2.44
CA VAL A 55 -19.00 12.76 -1.71
C VAL A 55 -19.57 11.80 -0.68
N ILE A 56 -19.26 10.52 -0.82
CA ILE A 56 -19.75 9.44 0.04
C ILE A 56 -18.59 8.98 0.89
N GLU A 57 -18.71 9.10 2.22
CA GLU A 57 -17.83 8.40 3.14
C GLU A 57 -18.06 6.91 3.01
N LEU A 58 -16.98 6.12 3.01
CA LEU A 58 -17.09 4.68 3.10
C LEU A 58 -15.95 4.09 3.91
N THR A 59 -16.13 2.85 4.34
CA THR A 59 -15.06 2.02 4.89
C THR A 59 -15.04 0.68 4.19
N TYR A 60 -13.88 0.03 4.13
CA TYR A 60 -13.73 -1.32 3.59
C TYR A 60 -12.87 -2.21 4.51
N ALA A 61 -13.01 -3.52 4.38
CA ALA A 61 -12.25 -4.48 5.19
C ALA A 61 -10.76 -4.46 4.81
N SER A 62 -9.88 -4.30 5.82
CA SER A 62 -8.44 -4.44 5.64
C SER A 62 -8.07 -5.93 5.59
N PRO A 63 -7.16 -6.35 4.67
CA PRO A 63 -6.65 -7.72 4.67
C PRO A 63 -5.76 -8.04 5.87
N VAL A 64 -5.30 -7.02 6.61
CA VAL A 64 -4.45 -7.17 7.80
C VAL A 64 -5.30 -7.11 9.07
N GLN A 65 -5.95 -5.97 9.32
CA GLN A 65 -6.76 -5.77 10.52
C GLN A 65 -7.68 -4.54 10.38
N GLY A 66 -8.91 -4.67 10.90
CA GLY A 66 -9.85 -3.57 11.01
C GLY A 66 -10.42 -3.11 9.66
N ARG A 67 -10.85 -1.86 9.59
CA ARG A 67 -11.45 -1.23 8.40
C ARG A 67 -10.68 0.02 8.01
N VAL A 68 -10.57 0.26 6.73
CA VAL A 68 -9.90 1.43 6.16
C VAL A 68 -10.96 2.44 5.71
N PRO A 69 -10.92 3.71 6.17
CA PRO A 69 -11.82 4.76 5.69
C PRO A 69 -11.38 5.30 4.32
N ALA A 70 -12.34 5.69 3.49
CA ALA A 70 -12.12 6.35 2.21
C ALA A 70 -13.32 7.24 1.84
N PHE A 71 -13.16 8.02 0.78
CA PHE A 71 -14.23 8.80 0.17
C PHE A 71 -14.43 8.37 -1.29
N LEU A 72 -15.69 8.22 -1.69
CA LEU A 72 -16.11 8.04 -3.07
C LEU A 72 -16.69 9.36 -3.58
N VAL A 73 -16.07 9.93 -4.61
CA VAL A 73 -16.52 11.17 -5.26
C VAL A 73 -17.24 10.81 -6.55
N VAL A 74 -18.52 11.15 -6.65
CA VAL A 74 -19.40 10.82 -7.77
C VAL A 74 -19.82 12.10 -8.48
N PRO A 75 -19.47 12.29 -9.76
CA PRO A 75 -19.94 13.42 -10.54
C PRO A 75 -21.45 13.32 -10.84
N PRO A 76 -22.13 14.43 -11.18
CA PRO A 76 -23.55 14.39 -11.53
C PRO A 76 -23.80 13.55 -12.80
N GLY A 77 -24.98 12.95 -12.89
CA GLY A 77 -25.42 12.15 -14.03
C GLY A 77 -25.50 10.65 -13.74
N LYS A 78 -25.69 9.84 -14.79
CA LYS A 78 -25.97 8.39 -14.66
C LYS A 78 -24.76 7.48 -14.91
N GLY A 79 -23.62 8.03 -15.36
CA GLY A 79 -22.44 7.25 -15.73
C GLY A 79 -22.62 6.42 -17.02
N PRO A 80 -21.69 5.50 -17.33
CA PRO A 80 -20.48 5.21 -16.54
C PRO A 80 -19.48 6.36 -16.58
N PHE A 81 -18.70 6.49 -15.52
CA PHE A 81 -17.62 7.46 -15.42
C PHE A 81 -16.27 6.74 -15.46
N ALA A 82 -15.23 7.42 -15.93
CA ALA A 82 -13.87 6.95 -15.73
C ALA A 82 -13.54 6.98 -14.22
N GLY A 83 -13.06 5.86 -13.67
CA GLY A 83 -12.69 5.75 -12.27
C GLY A 83 -11.23 6.16 -12.02
N ILE A 84 -10.99 6.87 -10.92
CA ILE A 84 -9.66 7.23 -10.43
C ILE A 84 -9.53 6.74 -8.99
N VAL A 85 -8.45 6.02 -8.69
CA VAL A 85 -8.08 5.65 -7.31
C VAL A 85 -6.96 6.59 -6.85
N PHE A 86 -7.21 7.36 -5.81
CA PHE A 86 -6.23 8.26 -5.20
C PHE A 86 -5.82 7.73 -3.83
N GLY A 87 -4.56 7.32 -3.69
CA GLY A 87 -3.98 6.88 -2.42
C GLY A 87 -3.09 7.98 -1.83
N HIS A 88 -3.41 8.44 -0.63
CA HIS A 88 -2.54 9.37 0.11
C HIS A 88 -1.47 8.59 0.90
N TRP A 89 -0.37 9.25 1.26
CA TRP A 89 0.82 8.60 1.85
C TRP A 89 0.69 8.28 3.35
N GLY A 90 -0.36 8.74 4.04
CA GLY A 90 -0.54 8.56 5.48
C GLY A 90 -1.75 7.68 5.85
N GLY A 91 -2.05 7.61 7.16
CA GLY A 91 -3.27 6.95 7.64
C GLY A 91 -4.51 7.76 7.25
N GLY A 92 -5.57 7.08 6.80
CA GLY A 92 -6.85 7.73 6.50
C GLY A 92 -7.41 8.41 7.75
N VAL A 93 -7.80 9.68 7.63
CA VAL A 93 -8.51 10.41 8.69
C VAL A 93 -10.02 10.29 8.47
N LYS A 94 -10.77 10.13 9.55
CA LYS A 94 -12.24 10.20 9.56
C LYS A 94 -12.70 11.64 9.65
#